data_AF-W6N7K2-F1
#
_entry.id   AF-W6N7K2-F1
#
_cell.length_a   1.000
_cell.length_b   1.000
_cell.length_c   1.000
_cell.angle_alpha   90.00
_cell.angle_beta   90.00
_cell.angle_gamma   90.00
#
_symmetry.space_group_name_H-M   'P 1'
#
loop_
_entity.id
_entity.type
_entity.pdbx_description
1 polymer ?
#
loop_
_entity_poly.entity_id
_entity_poly.type
_entity_poly.pdbx_seq_one_letter_code
_entity_poly.pdbx_strand_id
1 'polypeptide(L)'
;MLRNYKTSKKNRTNYIYYSANGEAIKIVPNENGVTDAIIATLHSFDDEEYNGGRREKYHVPVHMDAYCDEKEENSADRNPYLVDNDSNPLESIIQSIEKTEHKEKIDRLRAAIETLKPKQKELIQKVFYEKQTNVSIAAKAGVTEAAIRNRLKKIYDNLRKKI
;
A
#
# COMPACT_ATOMS: atom_id res chain seq x y z
N MET A 1 -37.14 0.63 21.80
CA MET A 1 -36.50 1.88 21.33
C MET A 1 -35.42 2.25 22.35
N LEU A 2 -34.18 2.47 21.93
CA LEU A 2 -33.13 2.94 22.83
C LEU A 2 -33.48 4.32 23.39
N ARG A 3 -33.25 4.53 24.69
CA ARG A 3 -33.37 5.85 25.31
C ARG A 3 -32.17 6.71 24.94
N ASN A 4 -32.42 7.93 24.47
CA ASN A 4 -31.37 8.91 24.17
C ASN A 4 -30.62 9.40 25.43
N TYR A 5 -31.23 9.28 26.60
CA TYR A 5 -30.68 9.74 27.88
C TYR A 5 -31.07 8.81 29.02
N LYS A 6 -30.19 8.73 30.03
CA LYS A 6 -30.49 8.05 31.29
C LYS A 6 -31.56 8.78 32.08
N THR A 7 -32.44 8.03 32.73
CA THR A 7 -33.37 8.61 33.69
C THR A 7 -32.61 9.08 34.93
N SER A 8 -32.77 10.35 35.30
CA SER A 8 -32.12 10.94 36.47
C SER A 8 -32.55 10.22 37.75
N LYS A 9 -31.66 10.12 38.76
CA LYS A 9 -31.94 9.41 40.03
C LYS A 9 -33.22 9.92 40.73
N LYS A 10 -33.50 11.22 40.63
CA LYS A 10 -34.68 11.87 41.21
C LYS A 10 -36.00 11.40 40.57
N ASN A 11 -35.96 10.96 39.32
CA ASN A 11 -37.14 10.56 38.54
C ASN A 11 -37.32 9.03 38.47
N ARG A 12 -36.54 8.26 39.24
CA ARG A 12 -36.61 6.78 39.27
C ARG A 12 -37.66 6.21 40.22
N THR A 13 -38.52 7.06 40.78
CA THR A 13 -39.63 6.65 41.64
C THR A 13 -40.67 5.82 40.89
N ASN A 14 -40.81 6.04 39.59
CA ASN A 14 -41.66 5.27 38.69
C ASN A 14 -40.85 4.81 37.48
N TYR A 15 -41.40 3.88 36.72
CA TYR A 15 -40.85 3.50 35.41
C TYR A 15 -41.86 3.78 34.31
N ILE A 16 -41.41 4.33 33.18
CA ILE A 16 -42.25 4.57 32.00
C ILE A 16 -41.80 3.59 30.93
N TYR A 17 -42.65 2.62 30.62
CA TYR A 17 -42.42 1.67 29.55
C TYR A 17 -43.11 2.17 28.27
N TYR A 18 -42.43 2.07 27.14
CA TYR A 18 -43.01 2.39 25.83
C TYR A 18 -43.25 1.08 25.08
N SER A 19 -44.51 0.78 24.78
CA SER A 19 -44.89 -0.40 23.99
C SER A 19 -44.41 -0.26 22.54
N ALA A 20 -44.37 -1.37 21.80
CA ALA A 20 -44.01 -1.38 20.37
C ALA A 20 -44.92 -0.45 19.52
N ASN A 21 -46.14 -0.19 20.00
CA ASN A 21 -47.11 0.71 19.36
C ASN A 21 -46.92 2.20 19.75
N GLY A 22 -45.92 2.54 20.56
CA GLY A 22 -45.63 3.90 21.01
C GLY A 22 -46.43 4.38 22.24
N GLU A 23 -47.31 3.53 22.78
CA GLU A 23 -48.08 3.85 23.99
C GLU A 23 -47.18 3.82 25.24
N ALA A 24 -47.28 4.87 26.06
CA ALA A 24 -46.52 5.01 27.30
C ALA A 24 -47.33 4.44 28.49
N ILE A 25 -46.81 3.37 29.09
CA ILE A 25 -47.38 2.73 30.27
C ILE A 25 -46.54 3.14 31.48
N LYS A 26 -47.18 3.79 32.45
CA LYS A 26 -46.54 4.20 33.70
C LYS A 26 -46.69 3.08 34.73
N ILE A 27 -45.55 2.59 35.23
CA ILE A 27 -45.45 1.58 36.27
C ILE A 27 -45.13 2.31 37.59
N VAL A 28 -46.04 2.18 38.56
CA VAL A 28 -45.97 2.80 39.89
C VAL A 28 -45.65 1.71 40.93
N PRO A 29 -44.82 1.99 41.95
CA PRO A 29 -44.52 1.03 43.01
C PRO A 29 -45.77 0.64 43.81
N ASN A 30 -45.82 -0.62 44.25
CA ASN A 30 -46.90 -1.24 45.05
C ASN A 30 -48.25 -1.41 44.35
N GLU A 31 -48.38 -1.05 43.06
CA GLU A 31 -49.51 -1.42 42.23
C GLU A 31 -49.21 -2.75 41.50
N ASN A 32 -50.19 -3.66 41.45
CA ASN A 32 -50.12 -4.92 40.70
C ASN A 32 -48.92 -5.84 41.04
N GLY A 33 -48.44 -5.81 42.28
CA GLY A 33 -47.32 -6.65 42.74
C GLY A 33 -45.94 -6.15 42.31
N VAL A 34 -45.84 -4.93 41.76
CA VAL A 34 -44.56 -4.32 41.38
C VAL A 34 -43.86 -3.78 42.63
N THR A 35 -42.74 -4.40 43.00
CA THR A 35 -41.88 -3.95 44.08
C THR A 35 -40.88 -2.88 43.61
N ASP A 36 -40.37 -2.08 44.54
CA ASP A 36 -39.31 -1.09 44.26
C ASP A 36 -38.07 -1.72 43.62
N ALA A 37 -37.78 -2.98 43.98
CA ALA A 37 -36.70 -3.75 43.38
C ALA A 37 -36.90 -3.93 41.86
N ILE A 38 -38.13 -4.19 41.41
CA ILE A 38 -38.46 -4.34 39.99
C ILE A 38 -38.21 -3.02 39.24
N ILE A 39 -38.64 -1.89 39.80
CA ILE A 39 -38.40 -0.56 39.20
C ILE A 39 -36.89 -0.27 39.11
N ALA A 40 -36.13 -0.61 40.16
CA ALA A 40 -34.67 -0.46 40.15
C ALA A 40 -34.01 -1.33 39.09
N THR A 41 -34.44 -2.59 38.93
CA THR A 41 -33.90 -3.48 37.88
C THR A 41 -34.20 -2.96 36.47
N LEU A 42 -35.40 -2.45 36.21
CA LEU A 42 -35.75 -1.88 34.90
C LEU A 42 -34.89 -0.65 34.55
N HIS A 43 -34.67 0.25 35.51
CA HIS A 43 -33.74 1.38 35.29
C HIS A 43 -32.28 0.92 35.12
N SER A 44 -31.89 -0.21 35.71
CA SER A 44 -30.53 -0.76 35.53
C SER A 44 -30.32 -1.32 34.12
N PHE A 45 -31.32 -1.99 33.55
CA PHE A 45 -31.28 -2.49 32.17
C PHE A 45 -31.21 -1.34 31.16
N ASP A 46 -32.04 -0.31 31.33
CA ASP A 46 -31.98 0.89 30.48
C ASP A 46 -30.61 1.58 30.55
N ASP A 47 -30.01 1.66 31.74
CA ASP A 47 -28.68 2.26 31.93
C ASP A 47 -27.58 1.43 31.25
N GLU A 48 -27.69 0.10 31.29
CA GLU A 48 -26.77 -0.84 30.65
C GLU A 48 -26.86 -0.77 29.12
N GLU A 49 -28.07 -0.77 28.56
CA GLU A 49 -28.32 -0.61 27.13
C GLU A 49 -27.79 0.74 26.61
N TYR A 50 -28.08 1.84 27.32
CA TYR A 50 -27.53 3.16 26.99
C TYR A 50 -26.01 3.18 27.02
N ASN A 51 -25.40 2.57 28.06
CA ASN A 51 -23.95 2.50 28.16
C ASN A 51 -23.34 1.64 27.05
N GLY A 52 -24.00 0.54 26.66
CA GLY A 52 -23.62 -0.35 25.57
C GLY A 52 -23.56 0.40 24.24
N GLY A 53 -24.67 1.02 23.84
CA GLY A 53 -24.72 1.80 22.60
C GLY A 53 -23.74 2.98 22.59
N ARG A 54 -23.51 3.63 23.74
CA ARG A 54 -22.49 4.68 23.86
C ARG A 54 -21.07 4.13 23.67
N ARG A 55 -20.75 2.96 24.23
CA ARG A 55 -19.43 2.31 24.06
C ARG A 55 -19.22 1.89 22.61
N GLU A 56 -20.24 1.35 21.97
CA GLU A 56 -20.20 0.96 20.55
C GLU A 56 -19.90 2.17 19.66
N LYS A 57 -20.51 3.33 19.94
CA LYS A 57 -20.18 4.59 19.27
C LYS A 57 -18.73 5.06 19.50
N TYR A 58 -18.12 4.76 20.65
CA TYR A 58 -16.73 5.13 20.94
C TYR A 58 -15.70 4.12 20.41
N HIS A 59 -16.07 2.86 20.26
CA HIS A 59 -15.11 1.79 19.98
C HIS A 59 -14.81 1.56 18.50
N VAL A 60 -15.62 2.08 17.58
CA VAL A 60 -15.66 1.52 16.24
C VAL A 60 -15.76 2.60 15.15
N PRO A 61 -14.66 2.89 14.42
CA PRO A 61 -14.72 3.53 13.10
C PRO A 61 -15.20 2.58 11.98
N VAL A 62 -15.47 1.32 12.33
CA VAL A 62 -15.89 0.24 11.42
C VAL A 62 -17.41 0.07 11.48
N HIS A 63 -18.17 0.85 10.73
CA HIS A 63 -19.60 0.57 10.60
C HIS A 63 -19.79 -0.77 9.88
N MET A 64 -20.77 -1.57 10.32
CA MET A 64 -21.05 -2.88 9.72
C MET A 64 -21.35 -2.80 8.22
N ASP A 65 -21.85 -1.66 7.75
CA ASP A 65 -22.24 -1.43 6.37
C ASP A 65 -21.17 -0.71 5.52
N ALA A 66 -20.28 0.11 6.13
CA ALA A 66 -19.27 0.88 5.41
C ALA A 66 -18.12 1.39 6.31
N TYR A 67 -16.93 1.58 5.75
CA TYR A 67 -15.87 2.34 6.42
C TYR A 67 -16.17 3.83 6.30
N CYS A 68 -16.35 4.53 7.42
CA CYS A 68 -16.54 5.97 7.44
C CYS A 68 -15.31 6.67 8.04
N ASP A 69 -15.01 7.87 7.57
CA ASP A 69 -13.95 8.70 8.13
C ASP A 69 -14.40 9.42 9.41
N GLU A 70 -13.52 10.28 9.96
CA GLU A 70 -13.80 11.09 11.16
C GLU A 70 -15.01 12.04 11.00
N LYS A 71 -15.46 12.29 9.76
CA LYS A 71 -16.61 13.13 9.43
C LYS A 71 -17.88 12.32 9.21
N GLU A 72 -17.86 11.02 9.50
CA GLU A 72 -18.96 10.09 9.25
C GLU A 72 -19.31 9.98 7.74
N GLU A 73 -18.38 10.33 6.83
CA GLU A 73 -18.55 10.16 5.39
C GLU A 73 -18.06 8.79 4.92
N ASN A 74 -18.82 8.15 4.03
CA ASN A 74 -18.41 6.88 3.42
C ASN A 74 -17.09 7.05 2.66
N SER A 75 -16.05 6.40 3.19
CA SER A 75 -14.67 6.49 2.73
C SER A 75 -14.09 5.10 2.46
N ALA A 76 -14.94 4.15 2.05
CA ALA A 76 -14.55 2.79 1.75
C ALA A 76 -13.45 2.69 0.68
N ASP A 77 -13.40 3.65 -0.26
CA ASP A 77 -12.39 3.78 -1.31
C ASP A 77 -10.97 4.04 -0.77
N ARG A 78 -10.88 4.63 0.43
CA ARG A 78 -9.62 5.03 1.07
C ARG A 78 -9.40 4.29 2.39
N ASN A 79 -10.00 3.11 2.56
CA ASN A 79 -9.87 2.29 3.76
C ASN A 79 -8.41 1.82 3.97
N PRO A 80 -7.70 2.31 5.00
CA PRO A 80 -6.29 1.97 5.24
C PRO A 80 -6.06 0.48 5.52
N TYR A 81 -7.08 -0.24 6.01
CA TYR A 81 -6.97 -1.66 6.37
C TYR A 81 -7.06 -2.60 5.17
N LEU A 82 -7.51 -2.12 4.01
CA LEU A 82 -7.64 -2.90 2.77
C LEU A 82 -6.58 -2.53 1.73
N VAL A 83 -5.61 -1.69 2.09
CA VAL A 83 -4.53 -1.29 1.18
C VAL A 83 -3.57 -2.47 0.98
N ASP A 84 -3.44 -2.92 -0.27
CA ASP A 84 -2.37 -3.84 -0.67
C ASP A 84 -1.06 -3.04 -0.83
N ASN A 85 -0.21 -3.13 0.19
CA ASN A 85 1.12 -2.50 0.16
C ASN A 85 2.17 -3.37 -0.54
N ASP A 86 1.86 -4.64 -0.80
CA ASP A 86 2.81 -5.61 -1.37
C ASP A 86 2.81 -5.53 -2.90
N SER A 87 1.64 -5.29 -3.51
CA SER A 87 1.53 -5.11 -4.96
C SER A 87 1.85 -3.68 -5.40
N ASN A 88 2.99 -3.49 -6.06
CA ASN A 88 3.29 -2.29 -6.83
C ASN A 88 3.34 -2.60 -8.35
N PRO A 89 2.18 -2.67 -9.03
CA PRO A 89 2.13 -3.03 -10.45
C PRO A 89 2.83 -1.98 -11.33
N LEU A 90 2.81 -0.71 -10.93
CA LEU A 90 3.48 0.37 -11.65
C LEU A 90 5.00 0.13 -11.68
N GLU A 91 5.59 -0.18 -10.53
CA GLU A 91 7.02 -0.48 -10.42
C GLU A 91 7.39 -1.72 -11.25
N SER A 92 6.57 -2.78 -11.21
CA SER A 92 6.80 -3.97 -12.05
C SER A 92 6.78 -3.64 -13.55
N ILE A 93 5.88 -2.75 -13.98
CA ILE A 93 5.80 -2.32 -15.37
C ILE A 93 7.04 -1.51 -15.75
N ILE A 94 7.46 -0.56 -14.93
CA ILE A 94 8.70 0.23 -15.16
C ILE A 94 9.90 -0.71 -15.33
N GLN A 95 10.09 -1.64 -14.40
CA GLN A 95 11.21 -2.59 -14.48
C GLN A 95 11.16 -3.46 -15.75
N SER A 96 9.96 -3.82 -16.22
CA SER A 96 9.81 -4.57 -17.47
C SER A 96 10.22 -3.73 -18.68
N ILE A 97 9.84 -2.46 -18.72
CA ILE A 97 10.20 -1.50 -19.78
C ILE A 97 11.72 -1.30 -19.78
N GLU A 98 12.32 -1.00 -18.63
CA GLU A 98 13.77 -0.80 -18.51
C GLU A 98 14.56 -2.04 -18.97
N LYS A 99 14.10 -3.25 -18.62
CA LYS A 99 14.71 -4.51 -19.08
C LYS A 99 14.64 -4.64 -20.61
N THR A 100 13.51 -4.28 -21.22
CA THR A 100 13.34 -4.33 -22.68
C THR A 100 14.27 -3.33 -23.38
N GLU A 101 14.31 -2.08 -22.93
CA GLU A 101 15.22 -1.06 -23.47
C GLU A 101 16.69 -1.47 -23.32
N HIS A 102 17.07 -2.02 -22.17
CA HIS A 102 18.42 -2.51 -21.94
C HIS A 102 18.77 -3.65 -22.89
N LYS A 103 17.83 -4.58 -23.12
CA LYS A 103 18.01 -5.67 -24.09
C LYS A 103 18.19 -5.14 -25.51
N GLU A 104 17.37 -4.18 -25.93
CA GLU A 104 17.52 -3.53 -27.24
C GLU A 104 18.86 -2.83 -27.40
N LYS A 105 19.33 -2.12 -26.36
CA LYS A 105 20.66 -1.47 -26.36
C LYS A 105 21.78 -2.51 -26.54
N ILE A 106 21.68 -3.66 -25.86
CA ILE A 106 22.63 -4.77 -26.04
C ILE A 106 22.57 -5.32 -27.46
N ASP A 107 21.37 -5.54 -28.00
CA ASP A 107 21.21 -6.12 -29.33
C ASP A 107 21.74 -5.17 -30.43
N ARG A 108 21.52 -3.86 -30.30
CA ARG A 108 22.14 -2.84 -31.16
C ARG A 108 23.66 -2.84 -31.06
N LEU A 109 24.20 -2.92 -29.84
CA LEU A 109 25.65 -3.02 -29.61
C LEU A 109 26.23 -4.29 -30.24
N ARG A 110 25.56 -5.44 -30.11
CA ARG A 110 25.97 -6.71 -30.73
C ARG A 110 26.01 -6.59 -32.25
N ALA A 111 24.95 -6.06 -32.87
CA ALA A 111 24.91 -5.82 -34.30
C ALA A 111 26.02 -4.85 -34.76
N ALA A 112 26.27 -3.78 -33.99
CA ALA A 112 27.36 -2.84 -34.29
C ALA A 112 28.73 -3.52 -34.21
N ILE A 113 28.98 -4.38 -33.22
CA ILE A 113 30.22 -5.16 -33.09
C ILE A 113 30.40 -6.10 -34.28
N GLU A 114 29.33 -6.75 -34.77
CA GLU A 114 29.41 -7.66 -35.91
C GLU A 114 29.94 -7.00 -37.19
N THR A 115 29.63 -5.71 -37.39
CA THR A 115 30.11 -4.94 -38.54
C THR A 115 31.59 -4.52 -38.46
N LEU A 116 32.26 -4.74 -37.32
CA LEU A 116 33.68 -4.41 -37.16
C LEU A 116 34.59 -5.36 -37.94
N LYS A 117 35.78 -4.88 -38.31
CA LYS A 117 36.80 -5.70 -38.96
C LYS A 117 37.33 -6.77 -37.99
N PRO A 118 37.78 -7.95 -38.47
CA PRO A 118 38.27 -9.03 -37.60
C PRO A 118 39.39 -8.58 -36.64
N LYS A 119 40.36 -7.80 -37.13
CA LYS A 119 41.43 -7.20 -36.29
C LYS A 119 40.91 -6.26 -35.19
N GLN A 120 39.75 -5.61 -35.39
CA GLN A 120 39.13 -4.75 -34.39
C GLN A 120 38.38 -5.57 -33.34
N LYS A 121 37.70 -6.65 -33.76
CA LYS A 121 37.03 -7.60 -32.85
C LYS A 121 38.03 -8.27 -31.91
N GLU A 122 39.16 -8.75 -32.43
CA GLU A 122 40.23 -9.33 -31.60
C GLU A 122 40.78 -8.34 -30.56
N LEU A 123 40.92 -7.06 -30.94
CA LEU A 123 41.39 -6.02 -30.02
C LEU A 123 40.38 -5.81 -28.88
N ILE A 124 39.08 -5.70 -29.20
CA ILE A 124 38.02 -5.64 -28.19
C ILE A 124 38.04 -6.89 -27.31
N GLN A 125 38.20 -8.08 -27.90
CA GLN A 125 38.21 -9.34 -27.16
C GLN A 125 39.33 -9.37 -26.11
N LYS A 126 40.55 -9.00 -26.50
CA LYS A 126 41.71 -8.94 -25.60
C LYS A 126 41.52 -7.94 -24.46
N VAL A 127 40.89 -6.79 -24.74
CA VAL A 127 40.70 -5.73 -23.73
C VAL A 127 39.56 -6.05 -22.78
N PHE A 128 38.38 -6.43 -23.29
CA PHE A 128 37.17 -6.56 -22.49
C PHE A 128 36.92 -7.97 -21.94
N TYR A 129 37.28 -9.02 -22.69
CA TYR A 129 37.05 -10.41 -22.27
C TYR A 129 38.29 -10.99 -21.58
N GLU A 130 39.48 -10.78 -22.15
CA GLU A 130 40.74 -11.27 -21.56
C GLU A 130 41.35 -10.30 -20.53
N LYS A 131 40.74 -9.11 -20.34
CA LYS A 131 41.18 -8.06 -19.39
C LYS A 131 42.67 -7.70 -19.52
N GLN A 132 43.24 -7.80 -20.73
CA GLN A 132 44.64 -7.45 -20.96
C GLN A 132 44.82 -5.94 -20.95
N THR A 133 45.95 -5.47 -20.40
CA THR A 133 46.31 -4.06 -20.43
C THR A 133 46.77 -3.64 -21.83
N ASN A 134 46.52 -2.37 -22.19
CA ASN A 134 46.97 -1.82 -23.46
C ASN A 134 48.48 -1.97 -23.69
N VAL A 135 49.27 -1.87 -22.61
CA VAL A 135 50.74 -2.04 -22.63
C VAL A 135 51.13 -3.48 -22.99
N SER A 136 50.47 -4.48 -22.39
CA SER A 136 50.70 -5.89 -22.71
C SER A 136 50.34 -6.21 -24.17
N ILE A 137 49.21 -5.69 -24.65
CA ILE A 137 48.77 -5.87 -26.05
C ILE A 137 49.76 -5.22 -27.01
N ALA A 138 50.24 -4.01 -26.67
CA ALA A 138 51.22 -3.26 -27.44
C ALA A 138 52.56 -4.03 -27.54
N ALA A 139 53.07 -4.56 -26.42
CA ALA A 139 54.28 -5.37 -26.37
C ALA A 139 54.17 -6.63 -27.23
N LYS A 140 53.07 -7.39 -27.12
CA LYS A 140 52.83 -8.60 -27.94
C LYS A 140 52.72 -8.30 -29.43
N ALA A 141 52.16 -7.14 -29.79
CA ALA A 141 51.98 -6.74 -31.19
C ALA A 141 53.19 -6.00 -31.78
N GLY A 142 54.22 -5.70 -30.98
CA GLY A 142 55.38 -4.91 -31.40
C GLY A 142 55.04 -3.45 -31.76
N VAL A 143 54.00 -2.88 -31.14
CA VAL A 143 53.54 -1.50 -31.42
C VAL A 143 53.61 -0.67 -30.15
N THR A 144 53.61 0.66 -30.27
CA THR A 144 53.51 1.57 -29.11
C THR A 144 52.11 1.51 -28.48
N GLU A 145 52.05 1.77 -27.17
CA GLU A 145 50.78 1.84 -26.43
C GLU A 145 49.82 2.89 -27.03
N ALA A 146 50.38 4.03 -27.47
CA ALA A 146 49.62 5.11 -28.12
C ALA A 146 48.91 4.63 -29.40
N ALA A 147 49.52 3.71 -30.16
CA ALA A 147 48.88 3.15 -31.34
C ALA A 147 47.68 2.26 -30.98
N ILE A 148 47.76 1.45 -29.92
CA ILE A 148 46.63 0.66 -29.41
C ILE A 148 45.50 1.57 -28.93
N ARG A 149 45.84 2.64 -28.18
CA ARG A 149 44.87 3.64 -27.73
C ARG A 149 44.15 4.32 -28.89
N ASN A 150 44.89 4.71 -29.94
CA ASN A 150 44.31 5.32 -31.15
C ASN A 150 43.42 4.33 -31.93
N ARG A 151 43.78 3.04 -31.98
CA ARG A 151 42.94 1.99 -32.58
C ARG A 151 41.64 1.82 -31.80
N LEU A 152 41.70 1.76 -30.47
CA LEU A 152 40.51 1.68 -29.61
C LEU A 152 39.60 2.90 -29.79
N LYS A 153 40.18 4.10 -29.81
CA LYS A 153 39.43 5.35 -30.06
C LYS A 153 38.62 5.27 -31.35
N LYS A 154 39.25 4.86 -32.46
CA LYS A 154 38.56 4.69 -33.76
C LYS A 154 37.45 3.64 -33.72
N ILE A 155 37.60 2.60 -32.91
CA ILE A 155 36.57 1.57 -32.73
C ILE A 155 35.39 2.14 -31.96
N TYR A 156 35.62 2.85 -30.85
CA TYR A 156 34.56 3.50 -30.09
C TYR A 156 33.83 4.57 -30.90
N ASP A 157 34.56 5.38 -31.68
CA ASP A 157 33.96 6.39 -32.56
C ASP A 157 33.06 5.75 -33.63
N ASN A 158 33.38 4.53 -34.09
CA ASN A 158 32.55 3.78 -35.03
C ASN A 158 31.31 3.18 -34.34
N LEU A 159 31.49 2.56 -33.18
CA LEU A 159 30.38 2.00 -32.40
C LEU A 159 29.38 3.08 -31.98
N ARG A 160 29.86 4.25 -31.55
CA ARG A 160 29.02 5.40 -31.18
C ARG A 160 28.16 5.92 -32.33
N LYS A 161 28.58 5.73 -33.59
CA LYS A 161 27.78 6.12 -34.75
C LYS A 161 26.68 5.11 -35.10
N LYS A 162 26.73 3.90 -34.53
CA LYS A 162 25.86 2.77 -34.88
C LYS A 162 24.88 2.36 -33.79
N ILE A 163 25.00 2.95 -32.60
CA ILE A 163 24.16 2.70 -31.41
C ILE A 163 23.40 3.98 -31.11
#